data_AF-A0A929HVB5-F1
#
_entry.id   AF-A0A929HVB5-F1
#
_cell.length_a   1.000
_cell.length_b   1.000
_cell.length_c   1.000
_cell.angle_alpha   90.00
_cell.angle_beta   90.00
_cell.angle_gamma   90.00
#
_symmetry.space_group_name_H-M   'P 1'
#
loop_
_entity.id
_entity.type
_entity.pdbx_description
1 polymer ?
#
loop_
_entity_poly.entity_id
_entity_poly.type
_entity_poly.pdbx_seq_one_letter_code
_entity_poly.pdbx_strand_id
1 'polypeptide(L)'
;MNINVPSKQELMSSSKQVATVIDLNKCMACQACTVACKTLWTDREGAEHMRWMSVATAPGPGFPRDFESKGGGYDERGNPRAGIIPTMVDSGDNLQFNHQEVLYEGKGQSVHLQPKSAQGGTPEWAYNWEEDQGDGDWPNPYHFYLPKKCNHCSHAACIDACSRNAISKRDDGIVLIDQEKCEGHRHCVEACPYKMVFFNPVTQKSEKCIECFPRIDEG
;
A
#
# COMPACT_ATOMS: atom_id res chain seq x y z
N MET A 1 -29.02 -19.84 16.92
CA MET A 1 -27.77 -20.36 16.33
C MET A 1 -26.62 -19.72 17.08
N ASN A 2 -25.79 -20.50 17.78
CA ASN A 2 -24.56 -19.97 18.37
C ASN A 2 -23.54 -19.82 17.24
N ILE A 3 -23.44 -18.61 16.69
CA ILE A 3 -22.39 -18.28 15.74
C ILE A 3 -21.11 -18.20 16.55
N ASN A 4 -20.23 -19.19 16.41
CA ASN A 4 -18.90 -19.17 17.02
C ASN A 4 -18.06 -18.12 16.29
N VAL A 5 -18.00 -16.91 16.84
CA VAL A 5 -17.20 -15.81 16.28
C VAL A 5 -15.80 -15.92 16.89
N PRO A 6 -14.74 -16.09 16.07
CA PRO A 6 -13.39 -16.20 16.59
C PRO A 6 -12.96 -14.90 17.29
N SER A 7 -12.24 -15.06 18.40
CA SER A 7 -11.59 -13.97 19.12
C SER A 7 -10.46 -13.35 18.28
N LYS A 8 -10.05 -12.13 18.63
CA LYS A 8 -8.88 -11.47 18.00
C LYS A 8 -7.60 -12.30 18.16
N GLN A 9 -7.43 -12.93 19.32
CA GLN A 9 -6.27 -13.78 19.60
C GLN A 9 -6.22 -14.99 18.66
N GLU A 10 -7.35 -15.64 18.41
CA GLU A 10 -7.43 -16.75 17.46
C GLU A 10 -7.09 -16.28 16.03
N LEU A 11 -7.64 -15.13 15.62
CA LEU A 11 -7.35 -14.54 14.29
C LEU A 11 -5.88 -14.12 14.11
N MET A 12 -5.15 -13.85 15.18
CA MET A 12 -3.73 -13.47 15.16
C MET A 12 -2.75 -14.64 15.25
N SER A 13 -3.23 -15.82 15.62
CA SER A 13 -2.39 -16.99 15.86
C SER A 13 -1.81 -17.57 14.56
N SER A 14 -0.57 -18.05 14.61
CA SER A 14 0.07 -18.83 13.54
C SER A 14 1.16 -19.73 14.15
N SER A 15 1.42 -20.90 13.56
CA SER A 15 2.52 -21.77 14.01
C SER A 15 3.87 -21.42 13.39
N LYS A 16 3.85 -20.74 12.24
CA LYS A 16 5.03 -20.27 11.50
C LYS A 16 4.87 -18.80 11.13
N GLN A 17 5.97 -18.22 10.65
CA GLN A 17 6.02 -16.84 10.17
C GLN A 17 6.94 -16.74 8.95
N VAL A 18 6.34 -16.44 7.80
CA VAL A 18 7.08 -15.98 6.63
C VAL A 18 7.69 -14.61 6.93
N ALA A 19 8.94 -14.42 6.51
CA ALA A 19 9.68 -13.18 6.69
C ALA A 19 10.44 -12.83 5.42
N THR A 20 10.62 -11.54 5.17
CA THR A 20 11.42 -11.01 4.06
C THR A 20 12.52 -10.13 4.62
N VAL A 21 13.75 -10.32 4.15
CA VAL A 21 14.86 -9.41 4.42
C VAL A 21 15.17 -8.65 3.14
N ILE A 22 15.29 -7.33 3.24
CA ILE A 22 15.60 -6.45 2.11
C ILE A 22 16.95 -5.79 2.40
N ASP A 23 17.96 -6.12 1.58
CA ASP A 23 19.30 -5.56 1.70
C ASP A 23 19.37 -4.19 0.99
N LEU A 24 19.40 -3.12 1.78
CA LEU A 24 19.43 -1.75 1.27
C LEU A 24 20.75 -1.41 0.56
N ASN A 25 21.83 -2.14 0.83
CA ASN A 25 23.10 -1.96 0.10
C ASN A 25 22.99 -2.40 -1.37
N LYS A 26 21.97 -3.20 -1.71
CA LYS A 26 21.78 -3.78 -3.05
C LYS A 26 20.57 -3.22 -3.77
N CYS A 27 19.71 -2.47 -3.08
CA CYS A 27 18.55 -1.86 -3.71
C CYS A 27 19.00 -0.70 -4.61
N MET A 28 18.57 -0.73 -5.87
CA MET A 28 18.87 0.31 -6.88
C MET A 28 17.60 0.99 -7.41
N ALA A 29 16.47 0.87 -6.69
CA ALA A 29 15.16 1.41 -7.07
C ALA A 29 14.70 1.24 -8.52
N CYS A 30 15.03 0.13 -9.18
CA CYS A 30 14.57 -0.12 -10.55
C CYS A 30 13.04 -0.34 -10.69
N GLN A 31 12.28 -0.27 -9.59
CA GLN A 31 10.83 -0.47 -9.51
C GLN A 31 10.32 -1.84 -10.02
N ALA A 32 11.21 -2.80 -10.32
CA ALA A 32 10.80 -4.10 -10.85
C ALA A 32 9.89 -4.88 -9.89
N CYS A 33 10.15 -4.82 -8.59
CA CYS A 33 9.29 -5.47 -7.58
C CYS A 33 7.91 -4.79 -7.46
N THR A 34 7.85 -3.46 -7.59
CA THR A 34 6.61 -2.68 -7.66
C THR A 34 5.79 -3.14 -8.87
N VAL A 35 6.39 -3.17 -10.06
CA VAL A 35 5.72 -3.57 -11.31
C VAL A 35 5.27 -5.03 -11.26
N ALA A 36 6.13 -5.96 -10.82
CA ALA A 36 5.78 -7.37 -10.73
C ALA A 36 4.57 -7.64 -9.82
N CYS A 37 4.50 -6.95 -8.68
CA CYS A 37 3.33 -7.04 -7.81
C CYS A 37 2.09 -6.40 -8.44
N LYS A 38 2.28 -5.25 -9.11
CA LYS A 38 1.20 -4.49 -9.74
C LYS A 38 0.50 -5.32 -10.81
N THR A 39 1.26 -5.85 -11.76
CA THR A 39 0.74 -6.58 -12.92
C THR A 39 0.19 -7.95 -12.56
N LEU A 40 0.55 -8.50 -11.41
CA LEU A 40 0.02 -9.79 -10.96
C LEU A 40 -1.25 -9.65 -10.11
N TRP A 41 -1.37 -8.60 -9.30
CA TRP A 41 -2.40 -8.55 -8.25
C TRP A 41 -3.30 -7.32 -8.24
N THR A 42 -2.81 -6.17 -8.72
CA THR A 42 -3.50 -4.87 -8.56
C THR A 42 -3.68 -4.11 -9.88
N ASP A 43 -3.85 -4.86 -10.98
CA ASP A 43 -4.27 -4.39 -12.31
C ASP A 43 -5.80 -4.35 -12.49
N ARG A 44 -6.55 -4.78 -11.47
CA ARG A 44 -8.01 -4.79 -11.40
C ARG A 44 -8.59 -3.41 -11.15
N GLU A 45 -9.86 -3.25 -11.53
CA GLU A 45 -10.61 -2.00 -11.34
C GLU A 45 -10.65 -1.54 -9.88
N GLY A 46 -10.35 -0.27 -9.66
CA GLY A 46 -10.26 0.36 -8.35
C GLY A 46 -8.98 0.04 -7.56
N ALA A 47 -8.14 -0.87 -8.04
CA ALA A 47 -6.85 -1.21 -7.43
C ALA A 47 -5.66 -0.47 -8.08
N GLU A 48 -5.90 0.41 -9.05
CA GLU A 48 -4.86 1.09 -9.85
C GLU A 48 -3.96 1.98 -9.00
N HIS A 49 -4.51 2.58 -7.95
CA HIS A 49 -3.74 3.38 -6.99
C HIS A 49 -2.90 2.51 -6.02
N MET A 50 -3.21 1.23 -5.88
CA MET A 50 -2.60 0.35 -4.89
C MET A 50 -1.23 -0.16 -5.33
N ARG A 51 -0.18 0.21 -4.58
CA ARG A 51 1.16 -0.37 -4.70
C ARG A 51 1.44 -1.17 -3.44
N TRP A 52 1.01 -2.45 -3.45
CA TRP A 52 1.22 -3.37 -2.33
C TRP A 52 2.70 -3.65 -2.06
N MET A 53 3.50 -3.58 -3.12
CA MET A 53 4.95 -3.43 -3.07
C MET A 53 5.26 -2.05 -3.64
N SER A 54 5.97 -1.22 -2.87
CA SER A 54 6.37 0.13 -3.27
C SER A 54 7.86 0.31 -3.02
N VAL A 55 8.52 1.18 -3.77
CA VAL A 55 9.89 1.64 -3.52
C VAL A 55 9.89 3.15 -3.65
N ALA A 56 10.38 3.83 -2.61
CA ALA A 56 10.50 5.28 -2.58
C ALA A 56 11.88 5.68 -2.06
N THR A 57 12.33 6.88 -2.42
CA THR A 57 13.55 7.49 -1.88
C THR A 57 13.38 7.81 -0.39
N ALA A 58 14.46 7.60 0.37
CA ALA A 58 14.58 7.97 1.78
C ALA A 58 15.88 8.75 2.01
N PRO A 59 15.87 9.86 2.76
CA PRO A 59 14.70 10.49 3.37
C PRO A 59 13.73 11.06 2.32
N GLY A 60 12.46 11.18 2.71
CA GLY A 60 11.36 11.60 1.85
C GLY A 60 10.01 11.19 2.44
N PRO A 61 8.89 11.62 1.87
CA PRO A 61 7.54 11.37 2.39
C PRO A 61 7.08 9.93 2.22
N GLY A 62 7.80 9.12 1.43
CA GLY A 62 7.54 7.71 1.23
C GLY A 62 6.20 7.42 0.55
N PHE A 63 5.65 6.24 0.83
CA PHE A 63 4.39 5.78 0.26
C PHE A 63 3.51 5.03 1.27
N PRO A 64 2.19 5.35 1.35
CA PRO A 64 1.55 6.60 0.88
C PRO A 64 2.25 7.86 1.41
N ARG A 65 2.04 9.02 0.79
CA ARG A 65 2.70 10.29 1.20
C ARG A 65 2.53 10.53 2.69
N ASP A 66 3.63 10.83 3.38
CA ASP A 66 3.74 11.08 4.82
C ASP A 66 3.15 9.95 5.69
N PHE A 67 3.26 8.68 5.29
CA PHE A 67 2.66 7.58 6.05
C PHE A 67 3.12 7.53 7.51
N GLU A 68 4.37 7.91 7.81
CA GLU A 68 4.97 7.89 9.15
C GLU A 68 4.28 8.84 10.13
N SER A 69 3.69 9.94 9.63
CA SER A 69 2.94 10.90 10.44
C SER A 69 1.46 10.53 10.60
N LYS A 70 0.96 9.52 9.88
CA LYS A 70 -0.47 9.16 9.84
C LYS A 70 -0.92 8.20 10.96
N GLY A 71 -0.13 8.05 12.02
CA GLY A 71 -0.53 7.31 13.23
C GLY A 71 -0.88 5.83 12.99
N GLY A 72 -1.69 5.24 13.86
CA GLY A 72 -1.98 3.80 13.88
C GLY A 72 -0.97 3.00 14.71
N GLY A 73 -1.12 1.68 14.71
CA GLY A 73 -0.31 0.77 15.52
C GLY A 73 -0.69 0.84 17.00
N TYR A 74 0.31 0.67 17.85
CA TYR A 74 0.16 0.66 19.30
C TYR A 74 1.13 1.65 19.95
N ASP A 75 0.78 2.14 21.14
CA ASP A 75 1.70 2.87 22.00
C ASP A 75 2.65 1.92 22.76
N GLU A 76 3.56 2.47 23.55
CA GLU A 76 4.53 1.70 24.36
C GLU A 76 3.87 0.77 25.38
N ARG A 77 2.59 1.01 25.72
CA ARG A 77 1.80 0.20 26.66
C ARG A 77 0.95 -0.85 25.94
N GLY A 78 1.02 -0.92 24.61
CA GLY A 78 0.23 -1.83 23.79
C GLY A 78 -1.20 -1.35 23.51
N ASN A 79 -1.55 -0.10 23.83
CA ASN A 79 -2.87 0.44 23.50
C ASN A 79 -2.92 0.87 22.03
N PRO A 80 -4.04 0.67 21.33
CA PRO A 80 -4.18 1.10 19.94
C PRO A 80 -4.07 2.62 19.82
N ARG A 81 -3.34 3.08 18.81
CA ARG A 81 -3.25 4.50 18.45
C ARG A 81 -4.20 4.80 17.31
N ALA A 82 -4.88 5.95 17.40
CA ALA A 82 -5.64 6.48 16.27
C ALA A 82 -4.71 6.76 15.08
N GLY A 83 -5.24 6.60 13.87
CA GLY A 83 -4.53 6.90 12.63
C GLY A 83 -5.35 7.81 11.74
N ILE A 84 -4.81 8.11 10.56
CA ILE A 84 -5.49 8.89 9.54
C ILE A 84 -5.53 8.07 8.26
N ILE A 85 -6.69 8.02 7.61
CA ILE A 85 -6.85 7.35 6.32
C ILE A 85 -6.17 8.23 5.24
N PRO A 86 -5.17 7.71 4.50
CA PRO A 86 -4.54 8.45 3.41
C PRO A 86 -5.55 8.79 2.30
N THR A 87 -5.37 9.94 1.66
CA THR A 87 -6.19 10.32 0.50
C THR A 87 -5.81 9.50 -0.74
N MET A 88 -6.62 9.59 -1.80
CA MET A 88 -6.29 8.99 -3.10
C MET A 88 -5.00 9.58 -3.67
N VAL A 89 -4.80 10.88 -3.50
CA VAL A 89 -3.59 11.59 -3.92
C VAL A 89 -2.38 11.11 -3.12
N ASP A 90 -2.47 11.01 -1.79
CA ASP A 90 -1.38 10.47 -0.96
C ASP A 90 -1.03 9.02 -1.35
N SER A 91 -2.03 8.25 -1.78
CA SER A 91 -1.89 6.87 -2.25
C SER A 91 -1.36 6.77 -3.69
N GLY A 92 -0.77 7.85 -4.19
CA GLY A 92 -0.01 7.89 -5.44
C GLY A 92 -0.85 8.11 -6.70
N ASP A 93 -2.13 8.44 -6.53
CA ASP A 93 -3.07 8.70 -7.62
C ASP A 93 -3.17 7.51 -8.61
N ASN A 94 -3.89 7.72 -9.71
CA ASN A 94 -3.94 6.89 -10.90
C ASN A 94 -3.92 7.80 -12.12
N LEU A 95 -2.74 8.35 -12.43
CA LEU A 95 -2.60 9.37 -13.48
C LEU A 95 -3.16 8.87 -14.82
N GLN A 96 -4.03 9.69 -15.40
CA GLN A 96 -4.62 9.48 -16.72
C GLN A 96 -3.85 10.27 -17.76
N PHE A 97 -3.83 9.79 -19.01
CA PHE A 97 -3.08 10.41 -20.10
C PHE A 97 -3.94 10.60 -21.34
N ASN A 98 -3.75 11.73 -22.01
CA ASN A 98 -4.52 12.18 -23.17
C ASN A 98 -3.98 11.63 -24.52
N HIS A 99 -3.66 10.34 -24.59
CA HIS A 99 -3.09 9.74 -25.81
C HIS A 99 -3.97 9.94 -27.05
N GLN A 100 -5.30 9.80 -26.92
CA GLN A 100 -6.24 9.98 -28.03
C GLN A 100 -6.16 11.38 -28.62
N GLU A 101 -6.14 12.39 -27.75
CA GLU A 101 -6.05 13.80 -28.10
C GLU A 101 -4.75 14.13 -28.85
N VAL A 102 -3.63 13.61 -28.35
CA VAL A 102 -2.30 13.90 -28.88
C VAL A 102 -2.04 13.16 -30.19
N LEU A 103 -2.42 11.88 -30.26
CA LEU A 103 -2.02 11.01 -31.37
C LEU A 103 -3.02 11.04 -32.54
N TYR A 104 -4.30 11.31 -32.29
CA TYR A 104 -5.35 10.98 -33.27
C TYR A 104 -6.38 12.09 -33.55
N GLU A 105 -6.45 13.16 -32.76
CA GLU A 105 -7.46 14.23 -32.95
C GLU A 105 -7.02 15.35 -33.91
N GLY A 106 -5.87 15.24 -34.57
CA GLY A 106 -5.43 16.22 -35.57
C GLY A 106 -5.06 17.61 -35.00
N LYS A 107 -4.77 17.69 -33.70
CA LYS A 107 -4.43 18.93 -33.00
C LYS A 107 -2.99 19.41 -33.21
N GLY A 108 -2.17 18.65 -33.95
CA GLY A 108 -0.77 19.01 -34.20
C GLY A 108 0.00 19.28 -32.91
N GLN A 109 0.80 20.36 -32.88
CA GLN A 109 1.58 20.76 -31.70
C GLN A 109 0.80 21.64 -30.72
N SER A 110 -0.51 21.85 -30.91
CA SER A 110 -1.32 22.66 -29.98
C SER A 110 -1.63 21.94 -28.66
N VAL A 111 -1.34 20.64 -28.59
CA VAL A 111 -1.47 19.78 -27.41
C VAL A 111 -0.21 18.93 -27.25
N HIS A 112 0.05 18.47 -26.03
CA HIS A 112 1.12 17.52 -25.74
C HIS A 112 0.62 16.43 -24.78
N LEU A 113 1.39 15.35 -24.66
CA LEU A 113 1.13 14.30 -23.68
C LEU A 113 1.29 14.90 -22.28
N GLN A 114 0.26 14.76 -21.46
CA GLN A 114 0.26 15.28 -20.10
C GLN A 114 -0.49 14.35 -19.15
N PRO A 115 -0.02 14.21 -17.91
CA PRO A 115 -0.75 13.50 -16.89
C PRO A 115 -1.91 14.36 -16.37
N LYS A 116 -3.00 13.71 -16.01
CA LYS A 116 -4.13 14.29 -15.28
C LYS A 116 -4.40 13.44 -14.06
N SER A 117 -4.64 14.08 -12.91
CA SER A 117 -5.03 13.34 -11.71
C SER A 117 -6.34 12.61 -11.97
N ALA A 118 -6.50 11.40 -11.41
CA ALA A 118 -7.79 10.71 -11.40
C ALA A 118 -8.86 11.50 -10.63
N GLN A 119 -8.45 12.44 -9.77
CA GLN A 119 -9.33 13.38 -9.09
C GLN A 119 -9.68 14.61 -9.96
N GLY A 120 -9.09 14.73 -11.14
CA GLY A 120 -9.22 15.87 -12.04
C GLY A 120 -8.11 16.91 -11.86
N GLY A 121 -7.87 17.71 -12.91
CA GLY A 121 -6.84 18.74 -12.91
C GLY A 121 -5.40 18.22 -13.05
N THR A 122 -4.44 19.14 -12.95
CA THR A 122 -3.01 18.85 -13.00
C THR A 122 -2.60 18.13 -11.72
N PRO A 123 -1.82 17.03 -11.79
CA PRO A 123 -1.33 16.36 -10.60
C PRO A 123 -0.36 17.26 -9.82
N GLU A 124 -0.59 17.38 -8.52
CA GLU A 124 0.34 18.02 -7.57
C GLU A 124 1.21 17.01 -6.82
N TRP A 125 0.85 15.72 -6.94
CA TRP A 125 1.55 14.60 -6.33
C TRP A 125 1.22 13.31 -7.09
N ALA A 126 2.12 12.33 -7.02
CA ALA A 126 1.89 10.97 -7.54
C ALA A 126 2.79 9.96 -6.81
N TYR A 127 2.63 8.69 -7.15
CA TYR A 127 3.55 7.65 -6.70
C TYR A 127 5.00 8.00 -7.10
N ASN A 128 5.91 7.98 -6.13
CA ASN A 128 7.35 8.24 -6.32
C ASN A 128 7.68 9.66 -6.80
N TRP A 129 6.88 10.67 -6.41
CA TRP A 129 7.05 12.07 -6.84
C TRP A 129 8.40 12.70 -6.48
N GLU A 130 8.97 12.34 -5.33
CA GLU A 130 10.27 12.84 -4.85
C GLU A 130 11.40 11.82 -5.05
N GLU A 131 11.34 11.04 -6.13
CA GLU A 131 12.42 10.16 -6.54
C GLU A 131 13.76 10.93 -6.64
N ASP A 132 14.84 10.28 -6.19
CA ASP A 132 16.22 10.77 -6.17
C ASP A 132 16.49 12.15 -5.52
N GLN A 133 15.51 12.76 -4.83
CA GLN A 133 15.74 14.06 -4.15
C GLN A 133 16.58 13.90 -2.87
N GLY A 134 16.10 13.12 -1.90
CA GLY A 134 16.82 12.91 -0.64
C GLY A 134 16.87 14.17 0.23
N ASP A 135 17.97 14.32 0.96
CA ASP A 135 18.24 15.48 1.82
C ASP A 135 19.75 15.78 1.84
N GLY A 136 20.14 16.86 2.51
CA GLY A 136 21.51 17.34 2.61
C GLY A 136 21.90 18.29 1.48
N ASP A 137 22.81 19.21 1.80
CA ASP A 137 23.32 20.20 0.85
C ASP A 137 24.56 19.70 0.12
N TRP A 138 24.79 20.20 -1.10
CA TRP A 138 26.03 19.98 -1.82
C TRP A 138 27.26 20.43 -0.99
N PRO A 139 28.35 19.62 -0.91
CA PRO A 139 28.62 18.39 -1.64
C PRO A 139 28.26 17.09 -0.89
N ASN A 140 27.47 17.17 0.18
CA ASN A 140 27.09 16.02 1.01
C ASN A 140 25.57 15.69 0.93
N PRO A 141 24.95 15.60 -0.26
CA PRO A 141 23.59 15.08 -0.34
C PRO A 141 23.59 13.58 -0.01
N TYR A 142 22.48 13.08 0.51
CA TYR A 142 22.33 11.67 0.82
C TYR A 142 20.92 11.18 0.51
N HIS A 143 20.84 9.99 -0.03
CA HIS A 143 19.61 9.21 -0.11
C HIS A 143 19.92 7.72 -0.25
N PHE A 144 18.90 6.91 -0.04
CA PHE A 144 18.85 5.50 -0.40
C PHE A 144 17.42 5.14 -0.78
N TYR A 145 17.21 3.91 -1.21
CA TYR A 145 15.90 3.43 -1.64
C TYR A 145 15.30 2.49 -0.61
N LEU A 146 14.03 2.72 -0.28
CA LEU A 146 13.31 1.95 0.73
C LEU A 146 12.14 1.20 0.11
N PRO A 147 12.33 -0.08 -0.24
CA PRO A 147 11.23 -0.97 -0.58
C PRO A 147 10.35 -1.25 0.65
N LYS A 148 9.03 -1.11 0.47
CA LYS A 148 8.03 -1.40 1.50
C LYS A 148 6.91 -2.28 0.95
N LYS A 149 6.39 -3.14 1.82
CA LYS A 149 5.17 -3.94 1.62
C LYS A 149 4.44 -4.12 2.94
N CYS A 150 3.33 -4.86 2.94
CA CYS A 150 2.77 -5.33 4.21
C CYS A 150 3.81 -6.18 4.95
N ASN A 151 4.00 -5.90 6.24
CA ASN A 151 4.95 -6.62 7.08
C ASN A 151 4.39 -7.95 7.65
N HIS A 152 3.11 -8.26 7.40
CA HIS A 152 2.44 -9.45 7.93
C HIS A 152 2.72 -9.66 9.44
N CYS A 153 2.56 -8.57 10.20
CA CYS A 153 3.06 -8.43 11.57
C CYS A 153 2.59 -9.55 12.52
N SER A 154 3.46 -9.92 13.46
CA SER A 154 3.12 -10.81 14.58
C SER A 154 1.94 -10.28 15.39
N HIS A 155 1.94 -8.99 15.71
CA HIS A 155 0.79 -8.29 16.29
C HIS A 155 0.27 -7.27 15.26
N ALA A 156 -0.80 -7.62 14.55
CA ALA A 156 -1.30 -6.85 13.42
C ALA A 156 -2.46 -5.91 13.83
N ALA A 157 -2.18 -4.60 13.88
CA ALA A 157 -3.18 -3.57 14.18
C ALA A 157 -4.43 -3.61 13.28
N CYS A 158 -4.28 -4.03 12.02
CA CYS A 158 -5.41 -4.20 11.12
C CYS A 158 -6.36 -5.32 11.56
N ILE A 159 -5.87 -6.42 12.16
CA ILE A 159 -6.71 -7.50 12.70
C ILE A 159 -7.52 -6.98 13.89
N ASP A 160 -6.87 -6.30 14.83
CA ASP A 160 -7.55 -5.73 16.01
C ASP A 160 -8.63 -4.72 15.61
N ALA A 161 -8.30 -3.81 14.68
CA ALA A 161 -9.20 -2.73 14.28
C ALA A 161 -10.42 -3.20 13.45
N CYS A 162 -10.36 -4.36 12.78
CA CYS A 162 -11.46 -4.81 11.93
C CYS A 162 -12.68 -5.25 12.76
N SER A 163 -13.74 -4.46 12.79
CA SER A 163 -14.97 -4.77 13.54
C SER A 163 -15.77 -5.97 13.02
N ARG A 164 -15.45 -6.49 11.82
CA ARG A 164 -16.13 -7.64 11.19
C ARG A 164 -15.35 -8.95 11.27
N ASN A 165 -14.16 -8.95 11.88
CA ASN A 165 -13.27 -10.11 11.88
C ASN A 165 -12.99 -10.65 10.45
N ALA A 166 -12.93 -9.75 9.48
CA ALA A 166 -12.63 -10.08 8.08
C ALA A 166 -11.12 -10.20 7.82
N ILE A 167 -10.27 -9.99 8.84
CA ILE A 167 -8.81 -10.06 8.70
C ILE A 167 -8.30 -11.12 9.66
N SER A 168 -7.49 -12.04 9.15
CA SER A 168 -6.93 -13.15 9.91
C SER A 168 -5.52 -13.46 9.42
N LYS A 169 -4.76 -14.15 10.26
CA LYS A 169 -3.45 -14.71 9.93
C LYS A 169 -3.61 -16.18 9.54
N ARG A 170 -2.93 -16.58 8.46
CA ARG A 170 -2.74 -17.99 8.10
C ARG A 170 -1.71 -18.64 9.01
N ASP A 171 -1.62 -19.97 8.98
CA ASP A 171 -0.67 -20.73 9.80
C ASP A 171 0.81 -20.42 9.48
N ASP A 172 1.09 -19.97 8.26
CA ASP A 172 2.39 -19.49 7.78
C ASP A 172 2.70 -18.03 8.17
N GLY A 173 1.79 -17.36 8.88
CA GLY A 173 1.95 -15.99 9.34
C GLY A 173 1.43 -14.92 8.37
N ILE A 174 0.91 -15.31 7.20
CA ILE A 174 0.40 -14.37 6.21
C ILE A 174 -0.95 -13.79 6.67
N VAL A 175 -0.96 -12.50 7.00
CA VAL A 175 -2.20 -11.74 7.24
C VAL A 175 -2.98 -11.50 5.95
N LEU A 176 -4.25 -11.89 5.89
CA LEU A 176 -5.14 -11.74 4.74
C LEU A 176 -6.44 -11.02 5.11
N ILE A 177 -7.08 -10.40 4.11
CA ILE A 177 -8.43 -9.84 4.23
C ILE A 177 -9.37 -10.74 3.43
N ASP A 178 -10.29 -11.39 4.14
CA ASP A 178 -11.42 -12.14 3.58
C ASP A 178 -12.34 -11.16 2.84
N GLN A 179 -12.30 -11.21 1.51
CA GLN A 179 -13.04 -10.29 0.67
C GLN A 179 -14.56 -10.53 0.78
N GLU A 180 -15.03 -11.71 1.16
CA GLU A 180 -16.48 -11.96 1.32
C GLU A 180 -17.02 -11.36 2.63
N LYS A 181 -16.19 -11.26 3.66
CA LYS A 181 -16.55 -10.64 4.95
C LYS A 181 -16.25 -9.15 5.02
N CYS A 182 -15.42 -8.63 4.12
CA CYS A 182 -15.04 -7.23 4.12
C CYS A 182 -16.22 -6.35 3.68
N GLU A 183 -16.60 -5.40 4.54
CA GLU A 183 -17.68 -4.42 4.29
C GLU A 183 -17.14 -2.97 4.19
N GLY A 184 -15.82 -2.80 4.00
CA GLY A 184 -15.27 -1.48 3.67
C GLY A 184 -15.25 -0.45 4.81
N HIS A 185 -15.33 -0.86 6.08
CA HIS A 185 -15.29 0.06 7.23
C HIS A 185 -13.99 0.88 7.35
N ARG A 186 -12.90 0.44 6.70
CA ARG A 186 -11.59 1.14 6.64
C ARG A 186 -10.86 1.37 7.96
N HIS A 187 -11.36 0.88 9.11
CA HIS A 187 -10.59 0.90 10.37
C HIS A 187 -9.21 0.24 10.25
N CYS A 188 -9.08 -0.78 9.41
CA CYS A 188 -7.79 -1.42 9.12
C CYS A 188 -6.82 -0.52 8.32
N VAL A 189 -7.34 0.36 7.46
CA VAL A 189 -6.55 1.36 6.71
C VAL A 189 -6.00 2.41 7.68
N GLU A 190 -6.86 2.88 8.60
CA GLU A 190 -6.50 3.84 9.65
C GLU A 190 -5.45 3.25 10.61
N ALA A 191 -5.75 2.08 11.17
CA ALA A 191 -4.97 1.47 12.25
C ALA A 191 -3.60 0.92 11.80
N CYS A 192 -3.39 0.64 10.50
CA CYS A 192 -2.09 0.18 10.03
C CYS A 192 -1.07 1.32 10.09
N PRO A 193 -0.01 1.27 10.92
CA PRO A 193 0.96 2.36 11.01
C PRO A 193 1.80 2.51 9.73
N TYR A 194 1.90 1.45 8.94
CA TYR A 194 2.61 1.46 7.66
C TYR A 194 1.75 1.93 6.48
N LYS A 195 0.43 2.07 6.69
CA LYS A 195 -0.56 2.39 5.67
C LYS A 195 -0.50 1.46 4.44
N MET A 196 -0.28 0.17 4.71
CA MET A 196 -0.17 -0.91 3.72
C MET A 196 -1.47 -1.73 3.58
N VAL A 197 -2.60 -1.12 3.95
CA VAL A 197 -3.95 -1.59 3.63
C VAL A 197 -4.61 -0.47 2.84
N PHE A 198 -5.14 -0.80 1.66
CA PHE A 198 -5.73 0.15 0.73
C PHE A 198 -7.23 -0.09 0.64
N PHE A 199 -8.00 0.92 0.26
CA PHE A 199 -9.43 0.77 0.03
C PHE A 199 -9.71 0.82 -1.46
N ASN A 200 -10.36 -0.21 -1.99
CA ASN A 200 -10.83 -0.23 -3.35
C ASN A 200 -12.19 0.51 -3.41
N PRO A 201 -12.28 1.69 -4.05
CA PRO A 201 -13.52 2.45 -4.11
C PRO A 201 -14.59 1.80 -5.01
N VAL A 202 -14.20 0.91 -5.92
CA VAL A 202 -15.10 0.21 -6.84
C VAL A 202 -15.79 -0.95 -6.14
N THR A 203 -15.00 -1.86 -5.54
CA THR A 203 -15.54 -3.01 -4.81
C THR A 203 -16.03 -2.68 -3.41
N GLN A 204 -15.69 -1.48 -2.91
CA GLN A 204 -15.93 -1.01 -1.54
C GLN A 204 -15.34 -1.93 -0.47
N LYS A 205 -14.21 -2.57 -0.77
CA LYS A 205 -13.50 -3.48 0.11
C LYS A 205 -12.07 -3.02 0.33
N SER A 206 -11.51 -3.36 1.49
CA SER A 206 -10.09 -3.13 1.76
C SER A 206 -9.26 -4.29 1.22
N GLU A 207 -8.12 -3.94 0.63
CA GLU A 207 -7.19 -4.86 -0.02
C GLU A 207 -5.76 -4.59 0.46
N LYS A 208 -4.89 -5.61 0.41
CA LYS A 208 -3.49 -5.52 0.87
C LYS A 208 -2.66 -6.62 0.22
N CYS A 209 -1.34 -6.48 0.31
CA CYS A 209 -0.38 -7.54 -0.04
C CYS A 209 -0.83 -8.90 0.53
N ILE A 210 -0.87 -9.93 -0.31
CA ILE A 210 -1.22 -11.29 0.11
C ILE A 210 0.01 -12.19 0.30
N GLU A 211 1.21 -11.59 0.37
CA GLU A 211 2.52 -12.24 0.36
C GLU A 211 2.68 -13.28 -0.76
N CYS A 212 1.98 -13.06 -1.88
CA CYS A 212 1.89 -14.05 -2.96
C CYS A 212 1.60 -15.47 -2.44
N PHE A 213 0.72 -15.64 -1.43
CA PHE A 213 0.47 -16.96 -0.83
C PHE A 213 0.19 -18.07 -1.85
N PRO A 214 -0.50 -17.85 -3.01
CA PRO A 214 -0.68 -18.91 -3.99
C PRO A 214 0.63 -19.44 -4.58
N ARG A 215 1.69 -18.62 -4.61
CA ARG A 215 3.03 -19.04 -5.01
C ARG A 215 3.76 -19.76 -3.88
N ILE A 216 3.65 -19.24 -2.65
CA ILE A 216 4.28 -19.88 -1.47
C ILE A 216 3.74 -21.29 -1.26
N ASP A 217 2.45 -21.50 -1.51
CA ASP A 217 1.79 -22.80 -1.40
C ASP A 217 2.37 -23.84 -2.40
N GLU A 218 3.02 -23.39 -3.48
CA GLU A 218 3.64 -24.23 -4.53
C GLU A 218 5.17 -24.39 -4.38
N GLY A 219 5.81 -23.67 -3.44
CA GLY A 219 7.27 -23.67 -3.22
C GLY A 219 8.09 -22.80 -4.19
#